data_AF-A0A9E4GL59-F1
#
_entry.id   AF-A0A9E4GL59-F1
#
_cell.length_a   1.000
_cell.length_b   1.000
_cell.length_c   1.000
_cell.angle_alpha   90.00
_cell.angle_beta   90.00
_cell.angle_gamma   90.00
#
_symmetry.space_group_name_H-M   'P 1'
#
loop_
_entity.id
_entity.type
_entity.pdbx_description
1 polymer ?
#
loop_
_entity_poly.entity_id
_entity_poly.type
_entity_poly.pdbx_seq_one_letter_code
_entity_poly.pdbx_strand_id
1 'polypeptide(L)'
;VLVEDGAVAGVDVRGSAPGTRETDLLRPTGLVDRVHAVVLAGGSAFGLAAASGVVHYLEERGIGFVTPAAKVPIVPAAILYDLGVGDASVRPTAECGYRAAQAATSGPVVEGNVGAGAGATVGKLAGAGRAMKSGLGTASVSLADGLTVAALVAVNALG
;
A
#
# COMPACT_ATOMS: atom_id res chain seq x y z
N VAL A 1 -2.61 3.37 -3.49
CA VAL A 1 -3.97 3.99 -3.60
C VAL A 1 -3.82 5.46 -3.27
N LEU A 2 -4.28 6.35 -4.14
CA LEU A 2 -4.15 7.81 -3.99
C LEU A 2 -5.55 8.41 -3.85
N VAL A 3 -5.73 9.27 -2.84
CA VAL A 3 -7.00 9.93 -2.49
C VAL A 3 -6.71 11.37 -2.09
N GLU A 4 -6.43 12.22 -3.08
CA GLU A 4 -5.90 13.58 -2.88
C GLU A 4 -6.82 14.49 -2.04
N ASP A 5 -8.15 14.33 -2.16
CA ASP A 5 -9.14 15.05 -1.36
C ASP A 5 -9.29 14.53 0.08
N GLY A 6 -8.57 13.46 0.42
CA GLY A 6 -8.60 12.80 1.73
C GLY A 6 -9.78 11.84 1.88
N ALA A 7 -9.50 10.62 2.32
CA ALA A 7 -10.52 9.61 2.63
C ALA A 7 -10.47 9.20 4.10
N VAL A 8 -11.65 8.98 4.71
CA VAL A 8 -11.72 8.40 6.05
C VAL A 8 -11.13 7.00 6.02
N ALA A 9 -10.25 6.68 6.97
CA ALA A 9 -9.54 5.40 6.98
C ALA A 9 -9.48 4.78 8.38
N GLY A 10 -9.45 3.46 8.40
CA GLY A 10 -9.13 2.63 9.56
C GLY A 10 -8.18 1.52 9.15
N VAL A 11 -7.60 0.82 10.11
CA VAL A 11 -6.69 -0.30 9.85
C VAL A 11 -6.91 -1.46 10.82
N ASP A 12 -6.79 -2.67 10.30
CA ASP A 12 -6.76 -3.89 11.09
C ASP A 12 -5.52 -4.72 10.71
N VAL A 13 -4.63 -4.95 11.67
CA VAL A 13 -3.37 -5.67 11.48
C VAL A 13 -3.43 -6.99 12.24
N ARG A 14 -3.51 -8.10 11.50
CA ARG A 14 -3.71 -9.45 12.07
C ARG A 14 -2.51 -10.39 11.97
N GLY A 15 -1.59 -10.13 11.05
CA GLY A 15 -0.38 -10.94 10.92
C GLY A 15 0.56 -10.75 12.12
N SER A 16 1.30 -11.79 12.49
CA SER A 16 2.24 -11.76 13.62
C SER A 16 3.60 -11.12 13.32
N ALA A 17 3.89 -10.85 12.04
CA ALA A 17 5.11 -10.19 11.59
C ALA A 17 4.78 -8.98 10.70
N PRO A 18 4.10 -7.95 11.21
CA PRO A 18 3.71 -6.80 10.42
C PRO A 18 4.92 -5.90 10.12
N GLY A 19 4.97 -5.35 8.91
CA GLY A 19 5.78 -4.17 8.61
C GLY A 19 4.85 -3.05 8.17
N THR A 20 4.75 -2.01 9.00
CA THR A 20 3.76 -0.95 8.82
C THR A 20 4.35 0.42 9.13
N ARG A 21 3.72 1.45 8.55
CA ARG A 21 3.97 2.86 8.84
C ARG A 21 2.64 3.57 9.09
N GLU A 22 2.62 4.47 10.08
CA GLU A 22 1.51 5.40 10.38
C GLU A 22 0.16 4.74 10.69
N THR A 23 0.15 3.49 11.16
CA THR A 23 -1.08 2.77 11.52
C THR A 23 -1.72 3.28 12.81
N ASP A 24 -0.94 3.79 13.77
CA ASP A 24 -1.45 4.34 15.03
C ASP A 24 -2.34 5.58 14.84
N LEU A 25 -2.12 6.35 13.77
CA LEU A 25 -2.94 7.50 13.41
C LEU A 25 -4.35 7.09 12.97
N LEU A 26 -4.53 5.84 12.51
CA LEU A 26 -5.80 5.32 11.99
C LEU A 26 -6.71 4.73 13.07
N ARG A 27 -6.34 4.88 14.34
CA ARG A 27 -7.22 4.52 15.44
C ARG A 27 -8.41 5.49 15.45
N PRO A 28 -9.64 5.05 15.74
CA PRO A 28 -10.81 5.94 15.81
C PRO A 28 -10.69 7.10 16.81
N THR A 29 -9.75 7.01 17.75
CA THR A 29 -9.44 8.05 18.75
C THR A 29 -8.32 9.00 18.31
N GLY A 30 -7.79 8.83 17.09
CA GLY A 30 -6.75 9.67 16.51
C GLY A 30 -7.27 11.06 16.16
N LEU A 31 -6.36 12.05 16.15
CA LEU A 31 -6.67 13.42 15.71
C LEU A 31 -6.96 13.48 14.21
N VAL A 32 -6.25 12.65 13.43
CA VAL A 32 -6.33 12.61 11.98
C VAL A 32 -7.38 11.57 11.60
N ASP A 33 -8.44 12.02 10.92
CA ASP A 33 -9.52 11.15 10.45
C ASP A 33 -9.36 10.77 8.96
N ARG A 34 -8.47 11.45 8.23
CA ARG A 34 -8.29 11.30 6.77
C ARG A 34 -6.86 10.97 6.37
N VAL A 35 -6.74 10.06 5.42
CA VAL A 35 -5.49 9.73 4.73
C VAL A 35 -5.52 10.27 3.31
N HIS A 36 -4.34 10.54 2.74
CA HIS A 36 -4.20 11.09 1.39
C HIS A 36 -3.71 10.04 0.40
N ALA A 37 -3.08 8.98 0.90
CA ALA A 37 -2.71 7.80 0.14
C ALA A 37 -2.54 6.60 1.08
N VAL A 38 -2.60 5.40 0.52
CA VAL A 38 -2.17 4.15 1.16
C VAL A 38 -1.16 3.46 0.27
N VAL A 39 -0.04 3.05 0.85
CA VAL A 39 1.07 2.40 0.14
C VAL A 39 1.15 0.92 0.47
N LEU A 40 1.14 0.09 -0.57
CA LEU A 40 1.49 -1.32 -0.52
C LEU A 40 2.80 -1.51 -1.28
N ALA A 41 3.76 -2.21 -0.68
CA ALA A 41 5.06 -2.45 -1.31
C ALA A 41 5.67 -3.81 -0.93
N GLY A 42 6.52 -4.34 -1.81
CA GLY A 42 7.43 -5.44 -1.49
C GLY A 42 8.64 -4.96 -0.68
N GLY A 43 9.71 -5.76 -0.65
CA GLY A 43 10.99 -5.39 -0.05
C GLY A 43 11.07 -5.51 1.46
N SER A 44 10.09 -6.13 2.12
CA SER A 44 10.00 -6.19 3.59
C SER A 44 10.09 -4.77 4.20
N ALA A 45 10.60 -4.63 5.42
CA ALA A 45 10.74 -3.36 6.12
C ALA A 45 11.46 -2.26 5.30
N PHE A 46 12.38 -2.63 4.40
CA PHE A 46 13.05 -1.67 3.51
C PHE A 46 12.07 -0.95 2.57
N GLY A 47 11.04 -1.65 2.12
CA GLY A 47 10.03 -1.11 1.22
C GLY A 47 9.17 0.00 1.82
N LEU A 48 9.19 0.19 3.14
CA LEU A 48 8.54 1.33 3.80
C LEU A 48 9.10 2.67 3.30
N ALA A 49 10.31 2.69 2.74
CA ALA A 49 10.89 3.85 2.08
C ALA A 49 10.03 4.39 0.92
N ALA A 50 9.23 3.53 0.26
CA ALA A 50 8.32 3.97 -0.80
C ALA A 50 7.28 4.98 -0.31
N ALA A 51 6.84 4.88 0.95
CA ALA A 51 5.89 5.84 1.53
C ALA A 51 6.45 7.27 1.54
N SER A 52 7.75 7.44 1.79
CA SER A 52 8.39 8.76 1.77
C SER A 52 8.32 9.44 0.39
N GLY A 53 8.41 8.66 -0.69
CA GLY A 53 8.23 9.19 -2.05
C GLY A 53 6.81 9.67 -2.33
N VAL A 54 5.81 8.97 -1.80
CA VAL A 54 4.40 9.39 -1.91
C VAL A 54 4.13 10.64 -1.07
N VAL A 55 4.73 10.73 0.12
CA VAL A 55 4.69 11.96 0.94
C VAL A 55 5.25 13.14 0.15
N HIS A 56 6.41 12.99 -0.49
CA HIS A 56 7.00 14.05 -1.30
C HIS A 56 6.11 14.45 -2.48
N TYR A 57 5.55 13.47 -3.20
CA TYR A 57 4.60 13.74 -4.30
C TYR A 57 3.41 14.60 -3.87
N LEU A 58 2.82 14.29 -2.71
CA LEU A 58 1.67 15.00 -2.15
C LEU A 58 2.04 16.39 -1.61
N GLU A 59 3.19 16.51 -0.96
CA GLU A 59 3.73 17.76 -0.43
C GLU A 59 3.92 18.80 -1.55
N GLU A 60 4.53 18.41 -2.68
CA GLU A 60 4.71 19.29 -3.84
C GLU A 60 3.40 19.85 -4.40
N ARG A 61 2.30 19.13 -4.19
CA ARG A 61 0.95 19.50 -4.64
C ARG A 61 0.15 20.23 -3.56
N GLY A 62 0.74 20.46 -2.39
CA GLY A 62 0.08 21.10 -1.26
C GLY A 62 -1.11 20.28 -0.74
N ILE A 63 -1.00 18.95 -0.79
CA ILE A 63 -2.02 18.03 -0.30
C ILE A 63 -1.57 17.47 1.05
N GLY A 64 -2.44 17.55 2.07
CA GLY A 64 -2.11 17.05 3.40
C GLY A 64 -3.03 17.60 4.48
N PHE A 65 -2.91 17.01 5.68
CA PHE A 65 -3.59 17.46 6.88
C PHE A 65 -3.07 18.83 7.29
N VAL A 66 -3.95 19.81 7.44
CA VAL A 66 -3.57 21.19 7.75
C VAL A 66 -3.16 21.30 9.22
N THR A 67 -1.91 21.67 9.46
CA THR A 67 -1.39 22.03 10.79
C THR A 67 -1.03 23.52 10.84
N PRO A 68 -0.77 24.10 12.02
CA PRO A 68 -0.29 25.48 12.10
C PRO A 68 1.03 25.76 11.36
N ALA A 69 1.85 24.73 11.11
CA ALA A 69 3.16 24.88 10.49
C ALA A 69 3.16 24.59 8.98
N ALA A 70 2.42 23.57 8.56
CA ALA A 70 2.38 23.10 7.17
C ALA A 70 1.20 22.15 6.91
N LYS A 71 0.98 21.80 5.64
CA LYS A 71 0.14 20.66 5.27
C LYS A 71 0.98 19.38 5.34
N VAL A 72 0.55 18.42 6.15
CA VAL A 72 1.28 17.17 6.40
C VAL A 72 0.58 16.01 5.69
N PRO A 73 1.15 15.43 4.62
CA PRO A 73 0.61 14.24 3.99
C PRO A 73 0.55 13.07 4.97
N ILE A 74 -0.63 12.45 5.07
CA ILE A 74 -0.87 11.27 5.90
C ILE A 74 -0.90 10.05 4.99
N VAL A 75 0.15 9.23 5.08
CA VAL A 75 0.41 8.12 4.14
C VAL A 75 0.77 6.84 4.89
N PRO A 76 -0.26 6.09 5.37
CA PRO A 76 -0.06 4.76 5.92
C PRO A 76 0.51 3.81 4.89
N ALA A 77 1.34 2.88 5.35
CA ALA A 77 1.92 1.86 4.50
C ALA A 77 1.94 0.48 5.16
N ALA A 78 1.85 -0.55 4.33
CA ALA A 78 2.05 -1.94 4.71
C ALA A 78 2.92 -2.64 3.66
N ILE A 79 3.78 -3.55 4.11
CA ILE A 79 4.73 -4.24 3.25
C ILE A 79 4.57 -5.76 3.25
N LEU A 80 5.11 -6.39 2.22
CA LEU A 80 5.26 -7.85 2.14
C LEU A 80 6.73 -8.25 1.97
N TYR A 81 7.06 -9.46 2.44
CA TYR A 81 8.38 -10.05 2.26
C TYR A 81 8.44 -10.80 0.92
N ASP A 82 9.20 -10.27 -0.03
CA ASP A 82 9.46 -10.89 -1.34
C ASP A 82 10.96 -10.97 -1.68
N LEU A 83 11.84 -10.73 -0.69
CA LEU A 83 13.30 -10.71 -0.88
C LEU A 83 13.89 -12.06 -1.37
N GLY A 84 13.12 -13.15 -1.29
CA GLY A 84 13.49 -14.46 -1.84
C GLY A 84 13.18 -14.62 -3.33
N VAL A 85 12.60 -13.61 -3.98
CA VAL A 85 12.26 -13.62 -5.41
C VAL A 85 13.21 -12.68 -6.15
N GLY A 86 14.08 -13.24 -7.00
CA GLY A 86 15.08 -12.47 -7.73
C GLY A 86 16.24 -12.04 -6.82
N ASP A 87 16.64 -10.77 -6.93
CA ASP A 87 17.76 -10.20 -6.18
C ASP A 87 17.25 -9.38 -4.98
N ALA A 88 17.62 -9.80 -3.75
CA ALA A 88 17.24 -9.14 -2.50
C ALA A 88 17.74 -7.69 -2.36
N SER A 89 18.73 -7.29 -3.16
CA SER A 89 19.21 -5.91 -3.21
C SER A 89 18.28 -4.98 -4.00
N VAL A 90 17.44 -5.53 -4.89
CA VAL A 90 16.45 -4.80 -5.68
C VAL A 90 15.14 -4.71 -4.89
N ARG A 91 14.89 -3.54 -4.32
CA ARG A 91 13.74 -3.30 -3.42
C ARG A 91 13.14 -1.91 -3.64
N PRO A 92 11.85 -1.70 -3.32
CA PRO A 92 11.21 -0.39 -3.49
C PRO A 92 11.92 0.72 -2.71
N THR A 93 12.16 1.85 -3.38
CA THR A 93 12.74 3.07 -2.80
C THR A 93 11.71 4.19 -2.75
N ALA A 94 12.09 5.35 -2.19
CA ALA A 94 11.28 6.55 -2.26
C ALA A 94 10.95 6.93 -3.72
N GLU A 95 11.91 6.85 -4.63
CA GLU A 95 11.70 7.10 -6.07
C GLU A 95 10.60 6.19 -6.65
N CYS A 96 10.60 4.90 -6.28
CA CYS A 96 9.56 3.97 -6.69
C CYS A 96 8.18 4.41 -6.20
N GLY A 97 8.08 4.87 -4.95
CA GLY A 97 6.84 5.40 -4.38
C GLY A 97 6.35 6.67 -5.06
N TYR A 98 7.24 7.62 -5.32
CA TYR A 98 6.93 8.86 -6.05
C TYR A 98 6.35 8.55 -7.44
N ARG A 99 7.03 7.67 -8.20
CA ARG A 99 6.57 7.22 -9.52
C ARG A 99 5.24 6.47 -9.45
N ALA A 100 5.02 5.67 -8.41
CA ALA A 100 3.75 4.97 -8.21
C ALA A 100 2.60 5.96 -7.93
N ALA A 101 2.84 7.03 -7.17
CA ALA A 101 1.85 8.10 -6.97
C ALA A 101 1.58 8.86 -8.28
N GLN A 102 2.63 9.19 -9.04
CA GLN A 102 2.48 9.83 -10.36
C GLN A 102 1.70 8.97 -11.36
N ALA A 103 1.86 7.65 -11.32
CA ALA A 103 1.17 6.72 -12.19
C ALA A 103 -0.24 6.32 -11.71
N ALA A 104 -0.68 6.80 -10.54
CA ALA A 104 -2.01 6.49 -10.02
C ALA A 104 -3.09 7.10 -10.92
N THR A 105 -4.14 6.34 -11.23
CA THR A 105 -5.27 6.80 -12.05
C THR A 105 -6.59 6.30 -11.47
N SER A 106 -7.70 6.88 -11.94
CA SER A 106 -9.07 6.41 -11.68
C SER A 106 -9.55 5.34 -12.67
N GLY A 107 -8.67 4.87 -13.56
CA GLY A 107 -8.99 3.86 -14.57
C GLY A 107 -8.93 2.42 -14.04
N PRO A 108 -9.07 1.43 -14.93
CA PRO A 108 -8.93 0.01 -14.58
C PRO A 108 -7.59 -0.26 -13.88
N VAL A 109 -7.64 -1.03 -12.79
CA VAL A 109 -6.42 -1.43 -12.06
C VAL A 109 -5.73 -2.56 -12.80
N VAL A 110 -4.42 -2.42 -13.02
CA VAL A 110 -3.60 -3.49 -13.59
C VAL A 110 -3.38 -4.58 -12.53
N GLU A 111 -3.62 -5.83 -12.90
CA GLU A 111 -3.50 -7.00 -12.02
C GLU A 111 -2.29 -7.89 -12.37
N GLY A 112 -1.96 -8.83 -11.48
CA GLY A 112 -0.87 -9.79 -11.65
C GLY A 112 0.46 -9.31 -11.06
N ASN A 113 1.55 -9.48 -11.81
CA ASN A 113 2.93 -9.28 -11.33
C ASN A 113 3.36 -7.80 -11.42
N VAL A 114 2.55 -6.89 -10.88
CA VAL A 114 2.77 -5.44 -10.95
C VAL A 114 2.78 -4.81 -9.56
N GLY A 115 3.53 -3.71 -9.40
CA GLY A 115 3.65 -3.00 -8.12
C GLY A 115 4.07 -3.93 -6.98
N ALA A 116 3.36 -3.87 -5.84
CA ALA A 116 3.58 -4.78 -4.70
C ALA A 116 3.39 -6.28 -5.06
N GLY A 117 2.64 -6.59 -6.12
CA GLY A 117 2.44 -7.96 -6.61
C GLY A 117 3.63 -8.54 -7.36
N ALA A 118 4.64 -7.74 -7.73
CA ALA A 118 5.76 -8.18 -8.56
C ALA A 118 6.51 -9.38 -7.98
N GLY A 119 6.92 -9.30 -6.70
CA GLY A 119 7.60 -10.39 -5.98
C GLY A 119 6.66 -11.30 -5.17
N ALA A 120 5.34 -11.09 -5.23
CA ALA A 120 4.40 -11.80 -4.38
C ALA A 120 4.25 -13.28 -4.77
N THR A 121 4.21 -14.16 -3.75
CA THR A 121 4.07 -15.62 -3.88
C THR A 121 3.17 -16.20 -2.77
N VAL A 122 2.61 -17.39 -3.01
CA VAL A 122 1.73 -18.15 -2.08
C VAL A 122 2.13 -19.62 -1.99
N GLY A 123 1.54 -20.40 -1.08
CA GLY A 123 1.74 -21.85 -0.99
C GLY A 123 3.10 -22.25 -0.41
N LYS A 124 3.48 -21.63 0.71
CA LYS A 124 4.83 -21.73 1.31
C LYS A 124 4.93 -22.66 2.52
N LEU A 125 3.81 -23.20 3.01
CA LEU A 125 3.77 -24.14 4.16
C LEU A 125 4.70 -25.33 3.99
N ALA A 126 4.88 -25.76 2.74
CA ALA A 126 5.59 -26.95 2.37
C ALA A 126 7.05 -26.64 1.93
N GLY A 127 7.54 -25.42 2.26
CA GLY A 127 8.84 -24.87 1.88
C GLY A 127 8.74 -23.88 0.72
N ALA A 128 9.60 -22.85 0.73
CA ALA A 128 9.59 -21.77 -0.26
C ALA A 128 9.83 -22.27 -1.71
N GLY A 129 10.51 -23.40 -1.90
CA GLY A 129 10.70 -24.02 -3.21
C GLY A 129 9.42 -24.57 -3.86
N ARG A 130 8.32 -24.65 -3.12
CA ARG A 130 6.99 -25.03 -3.63
C ARG A 130 6.03 -23.84 -3.77
N ALA A 131 6.53 -22.62 -3.55
CA ALA A 131 5.72 -21.43 -3.68
C ALA A 131 5.27 -21.23 -5.13
N MET A 132 4.05 -20.74 -5.30
CA MET A 132 3.49 -20.38 -6.60
C MET A 132 3.44 -18.87 -6.75
N LYS A 133 3.52 -18.40 -7.99
CA LYS A 133 3.36 -16.98 -8.28
C LYS A 133 1.92 -16.56 -7.98
N SER A 134 1.78 -15.44 -7.28
CA SER A 134 0.53 -14.73 -7.05
C SER A 134 0.65 -13.30 -7.60
N GLY A 135 -0.02 -12.30 -7.03
CA GLY A 135 0.12 -10.93 -7.50
C GLY A 135 -0.78 -9.94 -6.81
N LEU A 136 -0.97 -8.81 -7.48
CA LEU A 136 -1.98 -7.81 -7.20
C LEU A 136 -3.31 -8.24 -7.85
N GLY A 137 -4.43 -8.13 -7.15
CA GLY A 137 -5.76 -8.39 -7.71
C GLY A 137 -6.77 -7.38 -7.19
N THR A 138 -7.83 -7.13 -7.96
CA THR A 138 -8.90 -6.21 -7.57
C THR A 138 -10.28 -6.82 -7.83
N ALA A 139 -11.30 -6.38 -7.09
CA ALA A 139 -12.69 -6.71 -7.34
C ALA A 139 -13.60 -5.59 -6.81
N SER A 140 -14.79 -5.45 -7.40
CA SER A 140 -15.83 -4.55 -6.89
C SER A 140 -17.23 -5.13 -7.03
N VAL A 141 -18.15 -4.63 -6.22
CA VAL A 141 -19.59 -4.89 -6.31
C VAL A 141 -20.34 -3.59 -6.12
N SER A 142 -21.36 -3.37 -6.95
CA SER A 142 -22.31 -2.27 -6.80
C SER A 142 -23.61 -2.80 -6.20
N LEU A 143 -24.08 -2.14 -5.15
CA LEU A 143 -25.32 -2.46 -4.46
C LEU A 143 -26.49 -1.73 -5.10
N ALA A 144 -27.71 -2.17 -4.78
CA ALA A 144 -28.94 -1.63 -5.36
C ALA A 144 -29.18 -0.15 -5.01
N ASP A 145 -28.61 0.35 -3.91
CA ASP A 145 -28.70 1.74 -3.46
C ASP A 145 -27.64 2.66 -4.10
N GLY A 146 -26.80 2.12 -5.01
CA GLY A 146 -25.73 2.85 -5.67
C GLY A 146 -24.39 2.84 -4.94
N LEU A 147 -24.29 2.26 -3.73
CA LEU A 147 -23.01 2.09 -3.05
C LEU A 147 -22.13 1.11 -3.81
N THR A 148 -20.86 1.45 -4.01
CA THR A 148 -19.86 0.53 -4.56
C THR A 148 -18.83 0.18 -3.51
N VAL A 149 -18.58 -1.11 -3.33
CA VAL A 149 -17.52 -1.64 -2.46
C VAL A 149 -16.47 -2.27 -3.35
N ALA A 150 -15.20 -1.92 -3.14
CA ALA A 150 -14.07 -2.44 -3.90
C ALA A 150 -12.96 -2.92 -2.97
N ALA A 151 -12.16 -3.88 -3.45
CA ALA A 151 -11.01 -4.42 -2.75
C ALA A 151 -9.82 -4.50 -3.71
N LEU A 152 -8.64 -4.10 -3.22
CA LEU A 152 -7.35 -4.25 -3.90
C LEU A 152 -6.41 -5.01 -2.97
N VAL A 153 -5.79 -6.10 -3.45
CA VAL A 153 -5.02 -7.01 -2.59
C VAL A 153 -3.71 -7.40 -3.27
N ALA A 154 -2.58 -7.26 -2.57
CA ALA A 154 -1.30 -7.87 -2.94
C ALA A 154 -1.11 -9.16 -2.13
N VAL A 155 -1.22 -10.32 -2.78
CA VAL A 155 -1.34 -11.61 -2.09
C VAL A 155 0.03 -12.27 -1.94
N ASN A 156 0.62 -12.26 -0.73
CA ASN A 156 1.91 -12.91 -0.46
C ASN A 156 1.85 -13.92 0.69
N ALA A 157 0.79 -14.73 0.73
CA ALA A 157 0.45 -15.59 1.85
C ALA A 157 1.49 -16.71 2.11
N LEU A 158 1.50 -17.19 3.36
CA LEU A 158 2.16 -18.45 3.74
C LEU A 158 1.35 -19.66 3.24
N GLY A 159 0.02 -19.60 3.38
CA GLY A 159 -0.92 -20.58 2.85
C GLY A 159 -0.92 -20.65 1.33
#